data_AF-A0AAV1ARU3-F1
#
_entry.id   AF-A0AAV1ARU3-F1
#
_cell.length_a   1.000
_cell.length_b   1.000
_cell.length_c   1.000
_cell.angle_alpha   90.00
_cell.angle_beta   90.00
_cell.angle_gamma   90.00
#
_symmetry.space_group_name_H-M   'P 1'
#
loop_
_entity.id
_entity.type
_entity.pdbx_description
1 polymer ?
#
loop_
_entity_poly.entity_id
_entity_poly.type
_entity_poly.pdbx_seq_one_letter_code
_entity_poly.pdbx_strand_id
1 'polypeptide(L)'
;MEGFVAQVGEDRDLAVAWSSLIPSKVSVLAWRVWQNKIPTRDNLVKRGILVESQNPCPFGCCSEESVAHTFFECPLAWTAWSEVLRWLSFSSVIHNSAFQNFIQFAGFSIRGRVFKDRISVLWFACLWTIWKRRNKQIFGISERRRIPSIFDIQETSWKWLKSKVGGFSNSLNQFISYPKECIGW
;
A
#
# COMPACT_ATOMS: atom_id res chain seq x y z
N MET A 1 -24.53 -11.83 -17.52
CA MET A 1 -23.98 -10.46 -17.52
C MET A 1 -22.89 -10.24 -16.46
N GLU A 2 -22.79 -11.08 -15.42
CA GLU A 2 -21.75 -10.96 -14.38
C GLU A 2 -20.32 -11.28 -14.87
N GLY A 3 -20.16 -12.22 -15.81
CA GLY A 3 -18.84 -12.63 -16.32
C GLY A 3 -18.07 -11.56 -17.12
N PHE A 4 -18.77 -10.70 -17.88
CA PHE A 4 -18.12 -9.64 -18.65
C PHE A 4 -17.63 -8.49 -17.76
N VAL A 5 -18.39 -8.16 -16.71
CA VAL A 5 -18.02 -7.11 -15.75
C VAL A 5 -16.85 -7.56 -14.87
N ALA A 6 -16.84 -8.82 -14.42
CA ALA A 6 -15.74 -9.39 -13.65
C ALA A 6 -14.43 -9.40 -14.46
N GLN A 7 -14.47 -9.83 -15.72
CA GLN A 7 -13.28 -9.92 -16.57
C GLN A 7 -12.71 -8.54 -16.95
N VAL A 8 -13.58 -7.56 -17.24
CA VAL A 8 -13.17 -6.16 -17.46
C VAL A 8 -12.59 -5.52 -16.19
N GLY A 9 -13.04 -5.95 -15.01
CA GLY A 9 -12.46 -5.56 -13.72
C GLY A 9 -11.06 -6.13 -13.50
N GLU A 10 -10.88 -7.44 -13.70
CA GLU A 10 -9.60 -8.13 -13.52
C GLU A 10 -8.51 -7.63 -14.48
N ASP A 11 -8.84 -7.37 -15.75
CA ASP A 11 -7.88 -6.84 -16.73
C ASP A 11 -7.40 -5.42 -16.38
N ARG A 12 -8.30 -4.59 -15.85
CA ARG A 12 -7.95 -3.24 -15.36
C ARG A 12 -7.09 -3.30 -14.12
N ASP A 13 -7.41 -4.19 -13.18
CA ASP A 13 -6.60 -4.42 -11.98
C ASP A 13 -5.18 -4.80 -12.41
N LEU A 14 -5.02 -5.80 -13.29
CA LEU A 14 -3.73 -6.23 -13.80
C LEU A 14 -2.90 -5.05 -14.34
N ALA A 15 -3.46 -4.27 -15.27
CA ALA A 15 -2.74 -3.14 -15.86
C ALA A 15 -2.24 -2.12 -14.83
N VAL A 16 -2.99 -1.91 -13.75
CA VAL A 16 -2.65 -0.97 -12.69
C VAL A 16 -1.57 -1.51 -11.74
N ALA A 17 -1.54 -2.82 -11.47
CA ALA A 17 -0.53 -3.42 -10.57
C ALA A 17 0.88 -3.33 -11.16
N TRP A 18 0.98 -3.48 -12.47
CA TRP A 18 2.24 -3.62 -13.19
C TRP A 18 2.86 -2.27 -13.54
N SER A 19 3.19 -1.49 -12.52
CA SER A 19 3.96 -0.24 -12.67
C SER A 19 5.46 -0.54 -12.83
N SER A 20 6.08 0.02 -13.87
CA SER A 20 7.53 -0.05 -14.10
C SER A 20 8.36 0.78 -13.11
N LEU A 21 7.70 1.64 -12.33
CA LEU A 21 8.32 2.52 -11.34
C LEU A 21 8.53 1.85 -9.98
N ILE A 22 8.04 0.63 -9.79
CA ILE A 22 8.20 -0.13 -8.55
C ILE A 22 8.87 -1.49 -8.82
N PRO A 23 9.46 -2.15 -7.81
CA PRO A 23 9.97 -3.50 -7.97
C PRO A 23 8.84 -4.51 -8.26
N SER A 24 9.07 -5.48 -9.14
CA SER A 24 8.05 -6.46 -9.56
C SER A 24 7.41 -7.24 -8.39
N LYS A 25 8.17 -7.50 -7.31
CA LYS A 25 7.63 -8.14 -6.09
C LYS A 25 6.54 -7.32 -5.40
N VAL A 26 6.59 -5.99 -5.54
CA VAL A 26 5.60 -5.06 -5.00
C VAL A 26 4.35 -5.06 -5.88
N SER A 27 4.50 -5.10 -7.20
CA SER A 27 3.40 -5.32 -8.14
C SER A 27 2.66 -6.64 -7.86
N VAL A 28 3.41 -7.74 -7.66
CA VAL A 28 2.83 -9.04 -7.31
C VAL A 28 2.06 -8.98 -5.98
N LEU A 29 2.60 -8.27 -4.98
CA LEU A 29 1.89 -8.05 -3.72
C LEU A 29 0.58 -7.31 -3.95
N ALA A 30 0.61 -6.16 -4.64
CA ALA A 30 -0.57 -5.35 -4.89
C ALA A 30 -1.65 -6.12 -5.65
N TRP A 31 -1.27 -6.84 -6.70
CA TRP A 31 -2.20 -7.69 -7.44
C TRP A 31 -2.84 -8.77 -6.54
N ARG A 32 -2.05 -9.45 -5.71
CA ARG A 32 -2.60 -10.43 -4.75
C ARG A 32 -3.46 -9.79 -3.68
N VAL A 33 -3.19 -8.56 -3.29
CA VAL A 33 -4.00 -7.78 -2.34
C VAL A 33 -5.38 -7.50 -2.94
N TRP A 34 -5.45 -7.01 -4.18
CA TRP A 34 -6.74 -6.76 -4.86
C TRP A 34 -7.59 -8.02 -5.00
N GLN A 35 -6.93 -9.15 -5.21
CA GLN A 35 -7.57 -10.45 -5.35
C GLN A 35 -7.90 -11.12 -4.00
N ASN A 36 -7.58 -10.49 -2.86
CA ASN A 36 -7.68 -11.08 -1.53
C ASN A 36 -6.98 -12.45 -1.40
N LYS A 37 -5.79 -12.60 -2.00
CA LYS A 37 -5.06 -13.89 -2.12
C LYS A 37 -3.75 -13.95 -1.32
N ILE A 38 -3.46 -12.98 -0.47
CA ILE A 38 -2.28 -12.98 0.40
C ILE A 38 -2.50 -13.81 1.68
N PRO A 39 -1.44 -14.25 2.38
CA PRO A 39 -1.57 -15.07 3.59
C PRO A 39 -1.89 -14.24 4.85
N THR A 40 -3.02 -13.54 4.85
CA THR A 40 -3.69 -13.06 6.08
C THR A 40 -4.28 -14.25 6.84
N ARG A 41 -4.44 -14.15 8.17
CA ARG A 41 -4.94 -15.27 8.96
C ARG A 41 -6.33 -15.75 8.50
N ASP A 42 -7.25 -14.86 8.13
CA ASP A 42 -8.56 -15.27 7.58
C ASP A 42 -8.42 -16.16 6.33
N ASN A 43 -7.52 -15.79 5.41
CA ASN A 43 -7.26 -16.54 4.19
C ASN A 43 -6.52 -17.87 4.48
N LEU A 44 -5.71 -17.93 5.54
CA LEU A 44 -5.07 -19.16 5.97
C LEU A 44 -6.07 -20.12 6.64
N VAL A 45 -7.02 -19.60 7.43
CA VAL A 45 -8.14 -20.38 8.00
C VAL A 45 -9.02 -20.95 6.88
N LYS A 46 -9.41 -20.12 5.91
CA LYS A 46 -10.18 -20.55 4.72
C LYS A 46 -9.49 -21.65 3.91
N ARG A 47 -8.15 -21.72 3.97
CA ARG A 47 -7.35 -22.76 3.29
C ARG A 47 -7.07 -23.99 4.18
N GLY A 48 -7.59 -24.03 5.41
CA GLY A 48 -7.34 -25.11 6.37
C GLY A 48 -5.92 -25.15 6.92
N ILE A 49 -5.15 -24.06 6.80
CA ILE A 49 -3.76 -23.96 7.29
C ILE A 49 -3.72 -23.57 8.77
N LEU A 50 -4.65 -22.72 9.21
CA LEU A 50 -4.79 -22.28 10.61
C LEU A 50 -6.16 -22.66 11.15
N VAL A 51 -6.27 -22.77 12.48
CA VAL A 51 -7.55 -22.95 13.18
C VAL A 51 -8.22 -21.59 13.38
N GLU A 52 -9.55 -21.53 13.36
CA GLU A 52 -10.35 -20.30 13.41
C GLU A 52 -10.03 -19.40 14.63
N SER A 53 -9.71 -20.00 15.78
CA SER A 53 -9.26 -19.30 16.99
C SER A 53 -7.90 -18.60 16.86
N GLN A 54 -7.22 -18.73 15.72
CA GLN A 54 -5.91 -18.15 15.43
C GLN A 54 -5.98 -17.04 14.37
N ASN A 55 -7.00 -16.19 14.39
CA ASN A 55 -7.11 -15.04 13.50
C ASN A 55 -6.73 -13.64 14.06
N PRO A 56 -6.09 -13.45 15.24
CA PRO A 56 -5.86 -12.10 15.74
C PRO A 56 -4.88 -11.33 14.86
N CYS A 57 -5.18 -10.04 14.64
CA CYS A 57 -4.33 -9.11 13.93
C CYS A 57 -2.89 -9.16 14.46
N PRO A 58 -1.87 -9.37 13.59
CA PRO A 58 -0.47 -9.41 14.00
C PRO A 58 0.04 -8.13 14.66
N PHE A 59 -0.66 -7.01 14.48
CA PHE A 59 -0.35 -5.75 15.15
C PHE A 59 -0.90 -5.67 16.58
N GLY A 60 -1.73 -6.62 17.02
CA GLY A 60 -2.23 -6.73 18.39
C GLY A 60 -3.34 -5.73 18.73
N CYS A 61 -4.15 -5.33 17.75
CA CYS A 61 -5.30 -4.43 17.94
C CYS A 61 -6.64 -5.16 18.25
N CYS A 62 -6.56 -6.43 18.65
CA CYS A 62 -7.72 -7.24 19.07
C CYS A 62 -8.83 -7.44 18.03
N SER A 63 -8.58 -7.16 16.75
CA SER A 63 -9.47 -7.47 15.63
C SER A 63 -8.94 -8.66 14.83
N GLU A 64 -9.80 -9.26 14.02
CA GLU A 64 -9.42 -10.35 13.12
C GLU A 64 -8.57 -9.84 11.94
N GLU A 65 -7.58 -10.63 11.52
CA GLU A 65 -6.73 -10.27 10.38
C GLU A 65 -7.39 -10.63 9.05
N SER A 66 -7.84 -9.61 8.32
CA SER A 66 -8.22 -9.68 6.91
C SER A 66 -7.32 -8.77 6.06
N VAL A 67 -7.44 -8.83 4.73
CA VAL A 67 -6.73 -7.87 3.84
C VAL A 67 -7.16 -6.43 4.10
N ALA A 68 -8.47 -6.18 4.20
CA ALA A 68 -9.01 -4.86 4.50
C ALA A 68 -8.48 -4.35 5.85
N HIS A 69 -8.50 -5.21 6.87
CA HIS A 69 -7.99 -4.88 8.19
C HIS A 69 -6.49 -4.58 8.16
N THR A 70 -5.68 -5.48 7.61
CA THR A 70 -4.22 -5.34 7.59
C THR A 70 -3.73 -4.04 6.94
N PHE A 71 -4.41 -3.59 5.89
CA PHE A 71 -3.95 -2.41 5.13
C PHE A 71 -4.72 -1.13 5.39
N PHE A 72 -5.98 -1.16 5.85
CA PHE A 72 -6.81 0.05 5.88
C PHE A 72 -7.56 0.25 7.20
N GLU A 73 -8.04 -0.81 7.86
CA GLU A 73 -8.89 -0.66 9.06
C GLU A 73 -8.09 -0.79 10.36
N CYS A 74 -6.95 -1.48 10.35
CA CYS A 74 -6.08 -1.59 11.51
C CYS A 74 -5.61 -0.18 11.93
N PRO A 75 -5.70 0.19 13.23
CA PRO A 75 -5.27 1.52 13.69
C PRO A 75 -3.83 1.87 13.33
N LEU A 76 -2.93 0.88 13.25
CA LEU A 76 -1.53 1.11 12.85
C LEU A 76 -1.42 1.39 11.35
N ALA A 77 -2.20 0.69 10.52
CA ALA A 77 -2.24 0.93 9.08
C ALA A 77 -2.91 2.26 8.76
N TRP A 78 -4.03 2.57 9.43
CA TRP A 78 -4.72 3.85 9.35
C TRP A 78 -3.79 5.03 9.68
N THR A 79 -3.01 4.90 10.77
CA THR A 79 -2.02 5.92 11.14
C THR A 79 -1.00 6.13 10.03
N ALA A 80 -0.48 5.05 9.42
CA ALA A 80 0.50 5.17 8.33
C ALA A 80 -0.09 5.92 7.12
N TRP A 81 -1.31 5.61 6.70
CA TRP A 81 -1.99 6.33 5.63
C TRP A 81 -2.28 7.78 5.98
N SER A 82 -2.73 8.05 7.20
CA SER A 82 -3.01 9.40 7.70
C SER A 82 -1.74 10.27 7.69
N GLU A 83 -0.61 9.70 8.08
CA GLU A 83 0.69 10.37 8.04
C GLU A 83 1.14 10.66 6.60
N VAL A 84 0.89 9.75 5.65
CA VAL A 84 1.15 10.01 4.22
C VAL A 84 0.27 11.15 3.70
N LEU A 85 -1.04 11.14 4.00
CA LEU A 85 -1.96 12.21 3.59
C LEU A 85 -1.56 13.55 4.20
N ARG A 86 -1.18 13.56 5.48
CA ARG A 86 -0.70 14.76 6.19
C ARG A 86 0.59 15.28 5.59
N TRP A 87 1.56 14.41 5.30
CA TRP A 87 2.81 14.77 4.62
C TRP A 87 2.54 15.38 3.24
N LEU A 88 1.59 14.83 2.50
CA LEU A 88 1.14 15.36 1.22
C LEU A 88 0.16 16.53 1.36
N SER A 89 -0.18 17.00 2.56
CA SER A 89 -1.20 18.03 2.78
C SER A 89 -2.47 17.80 1.94
N PHE A 90 -2.96 16.56 1.95
CA PHE A 90 -4.22 16.14 1.35
C PHE A 90 -5.22 15.79 2.45
N SER A 91 -6.50 16.03 2.19
CA SER A 91 -7.59 15.59 3.04
C SER A 91 -8.45 14.61 2.25
N SER A 92 -8.52 13.36 2.73
CA SER A 92 -9.17 12.26 2.04
C SER A 92 -9.56 11.19 3.05
N VAL A 93 -10.67 10.51 2.80
CA VAL A 93 -10.99 9.26 3.51
C VAL A 93 -10.07 8.13 3.04
N ILE A 94 -9.94 7.06 3.82
CA ILE A 94 -9.21 5.86 3.44
C ILE A 94 -10.25 4.77 3.17
N HIS A 95 -10.47 4.46 1.90
CA HIS A 95 -11.37 3.36 1.53
C HIS A 95 -10.77 2.01 1.98
N ASN A 96 -11.61 1.06 2.43
CA ASN A 96 -11.16 -0.24 2.97
C ASN A 96 -10.90 -1.32 1.90
N SER A 97 -11.51 -1.21 0.72
CA SER A 97 -11.07 -1.95 -0.48
C SER A 97 -9.78 -1.38 -1.05
N ALA A 98 -8.76 -2.23 -1.21
CA ALA A 98 -7.46 -1.84 -1.73
C ALA A 98 -7.50 -1.23 -3.14
N PHE A 99 -8.35 -1.75 -4.03
CA PHE A 99 -8.44 -1.22 -5.39
C PHE A 99 -9.11 0.16 -5.39
N GLN A 100 -10.23 0.30 -4.69
CA GLN A 100 -10.92 1.59 -4.56
C GLN A 100 -10.04 2.64 -3.85
N ASN A 101 -9.28 2.23 -2.84
CA ASN A 101 -8.31 3.08 -2.17
C ASN A 101 -7.21 3.56 -3.13
N PHE A 102 -6.69 2.67 -3.98
CA PHE A 102 -5.74 3.04 -5.03
C PHE A 102 -6.36 4.04 -6.03
N ILE A 103 -7.57 3.77 -6.52
CA ILE A 103 -8.28 4.68 -7.44
C ILE A 103 -8.52 6.03 -6.80
N GLN A 104 -8.80 6.11 -5.50
CA GLN A 104 -8.91 7.36 -4.76
C GLN A 104 -7.58 8.12 -4.71
N PHE A 105 -6.47 7.43 -4.42
CA PHE A 105 -5.12 8.02 -4.37
C PHE A 105 -4.60 8.46 -5.74
N ALA A 106 -4.84 7.66 -6.78
CA ALA A 106 -4.49 7.99 -8.16
C ALA A 106 -5.50 8.95 -8.82
N GLY A 107 -6.71 9.02 -8.26
CA GLY A 107 -7.89 9.74 -8.77
C GLY A 107 -7.79 11.25 -8.73
N PHE A 108 -6.77 11.80 -8.06
CA PHE A 108 -6.32 13.20 -8.22
C PHE A 108 -5.79 13.52 -9.65
N SER A 109 -6.08 12.67 -10.64
CA SER A 109 -5.61 12.63 -12.03
C SER A 109 -5.89 13.89 -12.86
N ILE A 110 -6.59 14.90 -12.34
CA ILE A 110 -6.77 16.20 -13.00
C ILE A 110 -5.41 16.85 -13.32
N ARG A 111 -4.34 16.47 -12.59
CA ARG A 111 -3.00 17.07 -12.70
C ARG A 111 -2.00 16.34 -13.63
N GLY A 112 -2.46 15.36 -14.41
CA GLY A 112 -1.67 14.75 -15.49
C GLY A 112 -0.86 13.50 -15.11
N ARG A 113 -0.19 12.91 -16.12
CA ARG A 113 0.43 11.57 -16.04
C ARG A 113 1.58 11.49 -15.05
N VAL A 114 2.46 12.49 -15.02
CA VAL A 114 3.64 12.51 -14.13
C VAL A 114 3.22 12.40 -12.67
N PHE A 115 2.24 13.21 -12.28
CA PHE A 115 1.71 13.18 -10.92
C PHE A 115 1.04 11.85 -10.59
N LYS A 116 0.17 11.35 -11.48
CA LYS A 116 -0.50 10.06 -11.31
C LYS A 116 0.50 8.92 -11.11
N ASP A 117 1.55 8.85 -11.92
CA ASP A 117 2.56 7.81 -11.84
C ASP A 117 3.34 7.90 -10.52
N ARG A 118 3.77 9.10 -10.13
CA ARG A 118 4.57 9.32 -8.91
C ARG A 118 3.75 9.09 -7.64
N ILE A 119 2.50 9.58 -7.56
CA ILE A 119 1.66 9.34 -6.38
C ILE A 119 1.28 7.86 -6.24
N SER A 120 1.14 7.12 -7.35
CA SER A 120 0.96 5.68 -7.32
C SER A 120 2.14 4.97 -6.67
N VAL A 121 3.38 5.43 -6.91
CA VAL A 121 4.58 4.90 -6.24
C VAL A 121 4.50 5.06 -4.72
N LEU A 122 4.00 6.20 -4.22
CA LEU A 122 3.81 6.43 -2.77
C LEU A 122 2.78 5.45 -2.20
N TRP A 123 1.67 5.23 -2.91
CA TRP A 123 0.65 4.26 -2.51
C TRP A 123 1.23 2.84 -2.39
N PHE A 124 1.97 2.39 -3.41
CA PHE A 124 2.64 1.08 -3.39
C PHE A 124 3.70 0.99 -2.29
N ALA A 125 4.42 2.08 -2.00
CA ALA A 125 5.41 2.11 -0.94
C ALA A 125 4.76 2.00 0.45
N CYS A 126 3.61 2.63 0.66
CA CYS A 126 2.82 2.48 1.88
C CYS A 126 2.36 1.03 2.06
N LEU A 127 1.73 0.45 1.03
CA LEU A 127 1.29 -0.95 1.01
C LEU A 127 2.44 -1.91 1.32
N TRP A 128 3.59 -1.75 0.65
CA TRP A 128 4.78 -2.57 0.85
C TRP A 128 5.34 -2.45 2.26
N THR A 129 5.35 -1.25 2.83
CA THR A 129 5.90 -1.00 4.17
C THR A 129 5.02 -1.62 5.25
N ILE A 130 3.69 -1.48 5.14
CA ILE A 130 2.74 -2.16 6.02
C ILE A 130 2.94 -3.68 5.95
N TRP A 131 3.04 -4.25 4.75
CA TRP A 131 3.23 -5.69 4.56
C TRP A 131 4.55 -6.21 5.15
N LYS A 132 5.67 -5.51 4.88
CA LYS A 132 6.97 -5.83 5.49
C LYS A 132 6.88 -5.80 7.02
N ARG A 133 6.22 -4.77 7.57
CA ARG A 133 6.11 -4.59 9.02
C ARG A 133 5.29 -5.71 9.66
N ARG A 134 4.17 -6.08 9.04
CA ARG A 134 3.32 -7.21 9.42
C ARG A 134 4.13 -8.51 9.44
N ASN A 135 4.87 -8.80 8.37
CA ASN A 135 5.68 -10.03 8.31
C ASN A 135 6.79 -10.04 9.37
N LYS A 136 7.42 -8.89 9.64
CA LYS A 136 8.39 -8.77 10.73
C LYS A 136 7.77 -9.00 12.11
N GLN A 137 6.48 -8.67 12.32
CA GLN A 137 5.79 -8.98 13.58
C GLN A 137 5.54 -10.48 13.77
N ILE A 138 5.30 -11.22 12.69
CA ILE A 138 5.02 -12.66 12.75
C ILE A 138 6.29 -13.49 12.87
N PHE A 139 7.31 -13.16 12.07
CA PHE A 139 8.52 -13.97 11.94
C PHE A 139 9.72 -13.39 12.70
N GLY A 140 9.60 -12.18 13.25
CA GLY A 140 10.67 -11.50 13.97
C GLY A 140 10.65 -11.81 15.46
N ILE A 141 11.83 -12.04 16.03
CA ILE A 141 12.01 -12.20 17.47
C ILE A 141 11.98 -10.80 18.09
N SER A 142 10.85 -10.39 18.70
CA SER A 142 10.79 -9.37 19.76
C SER A 142 11.05 -7.88 19.44
N GLU A 143 10.79 -7.35 18.25
CA GLU A 143 10.70 -5.88 18.09
C GLU A 143 9.31 -5.36 18.52
N ARG A 144 9.29 -4.52 19.58
CA ARG A 144 8.11 -3.78 20.07
C ARG A 144 7.16 -3.40 18.93
N ARG A 145 5.84 -3.51 19.17
CA ARG A 145 4.78 -3.01 18.27
C ARG A 145 5.14 -1.59 17.84
N ARG A 146 5.65 -1.42 16.62
CA ARG A 146 6.03 -0.14 16.04
C ARG A 146 5.21 0.05 14.78
N ILE A 147 4.59 1.21 14.68
CA ILE A 147 3.84 1.66 13.52
C ILE A 147 4.77 1.62 12.29
N PRO A 148 4.28 1.29 11.08
CA PRO A 148 5.02 1.56 9.85
C PRO A 148 5.48 3.02 9.85
N SER A 149 6.79 3.28 9.84
CA SER A 149 7.29 4.66 9.94
C SER A 149 6.99 5.42 8.66
N ILE A 150 6.52 6.67 8.76
CA ILE A 150 6.41 7.56 7.60
C ILE A 150 7.75 7.72 6.88
N PHE A 151 8.85 7.72 7.62
CA PHE A 151 10.20 7.77 7.04
C PHE A 151 10.49 6.55 6.17
N ASP A 152 10.08 5.34 6.57
CA ASP A 152 10.28 4.13 5.75
C ASP A 152 9.52 4.22 4.42
N ILE A 153 8.32 4.82 4.44
CA ILE A 153 7.49 5.04 3.25
C ILE A 153 8.13 6.10 2.34
N GLN A 154 8.57 7.22 2.92
CA GLN A 154 9.27 8.30 2.22
C GLN A 154 10.56 7.80 1.58
N GLU A 155 11.40 7.09 2.34
CA GLU A 155 12.67 6.56 1.86
C GLU A 155 12.47 5.48 0.79
N THR A 156 11.51 4.57 0.99
CA THR A 156 11.18 3.52 0.01
C THR A 156 10.69 4.12 -1.30
N SER A 157 9.72 5.04 -1.25
CA SER A 157 9.18 5.69 -2.45
C SER A 157 10.23 6.55 -3.16
N TRP A 158 11.04 7.29 -2.41
CA TRP A 158 12.16 8.06 -2.97
C TRP A 158 13.18 7.16 -3.68
N LYS A 159 13.61 6.04 -3.08
CA LYS A 159 14.53 5.08 -3.70
C LYS A 159 13.99 4.55 -5.04
N TRP A 160 12.69 4.26 -5.09
CA TRP A 160 12.04 3.78 -6.32
C TRP A 160 11.97 4.87 -7.39
N LEU A 161 11.51 6.08 -7.03
CA LEU A 161 11.49 7.21 -7.96
C LEU A 161 12.89 7.56 -8.48
N LYS A 162 13.87 7.65 -7.59
CA LYS A 162 15.27 7.97 -7.94
C LYS A 162 15.90 6.95 -8.88
N SER A 163 15.55 5.68 -8.76
CA SER A 163 16.11 4.61 -9.60
C SER A 163 15.36 4.38 -10.90
N LYS A 164 14.06 4.71 -10.99
CA LYS A 164 13.21 4.37 -12.14
C LYS A 164 12.76 5.56 -12.98
N VAL A 165 12.73 6.77 -12.41
CA VAL A 165 12.34 7.98 -13.12
C VAL A 165 13.58 8.69 -13.64
N GLY A 166 13.78 8.67 -14.96
CA GLY A 166 14.83 9.44 -15.61
C GLY A 166 14.74 10.93 -15.26
N GLY A 167 15.87 11.53 -14.86
CA GLY A 167 15.93 12.94 -14.48
C GLY A 167 15.35 13.29 -13.10
N PHE A 168 14.98 12.30 -12.27
CA PHE A 168 14.58 12.58 -10.88
C PHE A 168 15.79 13.00 -10.04
N SER A 169 16.02 14.31 -9.94
CA SER A 169 17.20 14.88 -9.30
C SER A 169 17.02 15.15 -7.80
N ASN A 170 15.77 15.27 -7.31
CA ASN A 170 15.47 15.64 -5.92
C ASN A 170 16.17 14.71 -4.91
N SER A 171 16.85 15.31 -3.92
CA SER A 171 17.40 14.60 -2.78
C SER A 171 16.28 14.07 -1.86
N LEU A 172 16.61 13.13 -0.97
CA LEU A 172 15.63 12.64 0.00
C LEU A 172 15.08 13.78 0.89
N ASN A 173 15.94 14.71 1.30
CA ASN A 173 15.54 15.86 2.10
C ASN A 173 14.57 16.79 1.34
N GLN A 174 14.83 17.04 0.06
CA GLN A 174 13.91 17.81 -0.78
C GLN A 174 12.57 17.08 -0.96
N PHE A 175 12.62 15.76 -1.17
CA PHE A 175 11.42 14.93 -1.32
C PHE A 175 10.56 14.93 -0.06
N ILE A 176 11.18 14.86 1.13
CA ILE A 176 10.47 14.91 2.41
C ILE A 176 9.88 16.31 2.66
N SER A 177 10.64 17.37 2.37
CA SER A 177 10.25 18.75 2.71
C SER A 177 9.24 19.33 1.71
N TYR A 178 9.35 18.99 0.44
CA TYR A 178 8.55 19.53 -0.67
C TYR A 178 7.98 18.41 -1.54
N PRO A 179 7.17 17.49 -0.95
CA PRO A 179 6.75 16.28 -1.65
C PRO A 179 5.87 16.57 -2.86
N LYS A 180 4.96 17.56 -2.75
CA LYS A 180 4.06 17.99 -3.83
C LYS A 180 4.82 18.39 -5.09
N GLU A 181 5.84 19.24 -4.95
CA GLU A 181 6.69 19.66 -6.07
C GLU A 181 7.43 18.46 -6.68
N CYS A 182 7.99 17.59 -5.83
CA CYS A 182 8.73 16.42 -6.30
C CYS A 182 7.85 15.40 -7.02
N ILE A 183 6.57 15.29 -6.67
CA ILE A 183 5.61 14.41 -7.37
C ILE A 183 4.91 15.10 -8.54
N GLY A 184 5.17 16.40 -8.79
CA GLY A 184 4.57 17.15 -9.89
C GLY A 184 3.11 17.54 -9.64
N TRP A 185 2.74 17.76 -8.37
CA TRP A 185 1.45 18.33 -7.98
C TRP A 185 1.32 19.77 -8.44
#